data_AF-A0A450TF82-F1
#
_entry.id   AF-A0A450TF82-F1
#
_cell.length_a   1.000
_cell.length_b   1.000
_cell.length_c   1.000
_cell.angle_alpha   90.00
_cell.angle_beta   90.00
_cell.angle_gamma   90.00
#
_symmetry.space_group_name_H-M   'P 1'
#
loop_
_entity.id
_entity.type
_entity.pdbx_description
1 polymer ?
#
loop_
_entity_poly.entity_id
_entity_poly.type
_entity_poly.pdbx_seq_one_letter_code
_entity_poly.pdbx_strand_id
1 'polypeptide(L)' 'MKQNQGIEEHEMREEYDFSGMKGGVRGKYAGAFESTAVTILLDSDVARVFPDARSVNEALRTLARVLRTENQSARQGL' A
#
# COMPACT_ATOMS: atom_id res chain seq x y z
N MET A 1 8.31 -22.13 43.34
CA MET A 1 8.96 -21.96 42.03
C MET A 1 7.86 -21.85 40.98
N LYS A 2 7.74 -20.69 40.32
CA LYS A 2 6.75 -20.48 39.26
C LYS A 2 7.32 -21.09 37.97
N GLN A 3 6.65 -22.08 37.39
CA GLN A 3 6.99 -22.57 36.06
C GLN A 3 5.98 -22.02 35.04
N ASN A 4 6.49 -21.02 34.32
CA ASN A 4 6.23 -20.64 32.94
C ASN A 4 5.15 -21.45 32.22
N GLN A 5 3.95 -20.87 32.04
CA GLN A 5 2.98 -21.36 31.07
C GLN A 5 3.57 -21.14 29.67
N GLY A 6 4.15 -22.21 29.12
CA GLY A 6 4.61 -22.26 27.76
C GLY A 6 3.46 -21.95 26.83
N ILE A 7 3.72 -21.09 25.86
CA ILE A 7 2.84 -20.76 24.74
C ILE A 7 2.38 -22.10 24.15
N GLU A 8 1.11 -22.46 24.32
CA GLU A 8 0.52 -23.59 23.61
C GLU A 8 0.71 -23.31 22.13
N GLU A 9 1.52 -24.14 21.45
CA GLU A 9 1.67 -24.09 20.00
C GLU A 9 0.27 -24.22 19.42
N HIS A 10 -0.27 -23.12 18.88
CA HIS A 10 -1.44 -23.14 18.02
C HIS A 10 -1.05 -23.83 16.71
N GLU A 11 -0.89 -25.15 16.78
CA GLU A 11 -0.60 -26.01 15.65
C GLU A 11 -1.72 -25.81 14.62
N MET A 12 -1.34 -25.53 13.37
CA MET A 12 -2.31 -25.44 12.29
C MET A 12 -3.02 -26.79 12.16
N ARG A 13 -4.35 -26.78 12.10
CA ARG A 13 -5.10 -28.03 11.91
C ARG A 13 -4.68 -28.67 10.58
N GLU A 14 -4.67 -29.99 10.54
CA GLU A 14 -4.22 -30.77 9.37
C GLU A 14 -4.93 -30.34 8.08
N GLU A 15 -6.20 -29.89 8.15
CA GLU A 15 -6.96 -29.44 6.98
C GLU A 15 -6.44 -28.13 6.35
N TYR A 16 -5.57 -27.40 7.05
CA TYR A 16 -4.95 -26.15 6.59
C TYR A 16 -3.51 -26.33 6.09
N ASP A 17 -3.01 -27.56 5.95
CA ASP A 17 -1.73 -27.81 5.27
C ASP A 17 -1.91 -27.77 3.74
N PHE A 18 -1.56 -26.62 3.16
CA PHE A 18 -1.61 -26.41 1.70
C PHE A 18 -0.29 -26.78 0.99
N SER A 19 0.71 -27.33 1.69
CA SER A 19 2.03 -27.65 1.12
C SER A 19 1.97 -28.63 -0.07
N GLY A 20 1.00 -29.56 -0.04
CA GLY A 20 0.76 -30.55 -1.10
C GLY A 20 -0.26 -30.13 -2.17
N MET A 21 -0.85 -28.94 -2.06
CA MET A 21 -1.96 -28.54 -2.93
C MET A 21 -1.49 -28.27 -4.38
N LYS A 22 -1.80 -29.19 -5.29
CA LYS A 22 -1.53 -29.01 -6.72
C LYS A 22 -2.44 -27.91 -7.29
N GLY A 23 -1.84 -26.90 -7.93
CA GLY A 23 -2.57 -25.79 -8.57
C GLY A 23 -2.85 -24.58 -7.66
N GLY A 24 -2.35 -24.58 -6.43
CA GLY A 24 -2.30 -23.36 -5.61
C GLY A 24 -1.31 -22.36 -6.20
N VAL A 25 -1.79 -21.17 -6.58
CA VAL A 25 -0.95 -20.10 -7.13
C VAL A 25 -0.96 -18.92 -6.18
N ARG A 26 0.22 -18.59 -5.62
CA ARG A 26 0.40 -17.36 -4.84
C ARG A 26 0.14 -16.16 -5.76
N GLY A 27 -0.72 -15.24 -5.32
CA GLY A 27 -1.02 -14.05 -6.09
C GLY A 27 -1.86 -14.29 -7.36
N LYS A 28 -2.72 -15.32 -7.39
CA LYS A 28 -3.62 -15.64 -8.52
C LYS A 28 -4.36 -14.42 -9.12
N TYR A 29 -4.69 -13.44 -8.28
CA TYR A 29 -5.34 -12.19 -8.68
C TYR A 29 -4.47 -10.94 -8.49
N ALA A 30 -3.20 -11.09 -8.07
CA ALA A 30 -2.31 -9.96 -7.82
C ALA A 30 -2.10 -9.13 -9.09
N GLY A 31 -1.88 -9.78 -10.23
CA GLY A 31 -1.68 -9.12 -11.52
C GLY A 31 -2.89 -8.32 -12.03
N ALA A 32 -4.10 -8.59 -11.52
CA ALA A 32 -5.28 -7.78 -11.88
C ALA A 32 -5.23 -6.35 -11.28
N PHE A 33 -4.41 -6.13 -10.25
CA PHE A 33 -4.25 -4.84 -9.59
C PHE A 33 -2.98 -4.09 -10.02
N GLU A 34 -2.00 -4.77 -10.63
CA GLU A 34 -0.69 -4.19 -10.95
C GLU A 34 -0.72 -3.11 -12.04
N SER A 35 -1.73 -3.10 -12.91
CA SER A 35 -1.77 -2.20 -14.08
C SER A 35 -2.62 -0.93 -13.91
N THR A 36 -3.32 -0.76 -12.79
CA THR A 36 -4.31 0.33 -12.64
C THR A 36 -4.07 1.28 -11.46
N ALA A 37 -3.31 0.89 -10.43
CA ALA A 37 -3.01 1.77 -9.30
C ALA A 37 -1.72 1.39 -8.57
N VAL A 38 -0.92 2.40 -8.20
CA VAL A 38 0.20 2.25 -7.27
C VAL A 38 -0.32 2.52 -5.85
N THR A 39 -0.16 1.57 -4.94
CA THR A 39 -0.51 1.76 -3.52
C THR A 39 0.66 2.39 -2.77
N ILE A 40 0.40 3.51 -2.09
CA ILE A 40 1.38 4.24 -1.28
C ILE A 40 0.81 4.35 0.13
N LEU A 41 1.62 4.02 1.13
CA LEU A 41 1.26 4.22 2.53
C LEU A 41 1.50 5.68 2.90
N LEU A 42 0.50 6.31 3.53
CA LEU A 42 0.63 7.66 4.08
C LEU A 42 0.99 7.57 5.57
N ASP A 43 1.78 8.54 6.03
CA ASP A 43 2.01 8.72 7.46
C ASP A 43 0.69 9.08 8.18
N SER A 44 0.62 8.72 9.47
CA SER A 44 -0.62 8.81 10.25
C SER A 44 -1.17 10.23 10.40
N ASP A 45 -0.29 11.23 10.44
CA ASP A 45 -0.64 12.64 10.50
C ASP A 45 -1.19 13.14 9.17
N VAL A 46 -0.60 12.73 8.05
CA VAL A 46 -1.08 13.05 6.70
C VAL A 46 -2.46 12.42 6.46
N ALA A 47 -2.62 11.15 6.84
CA ALA A 47 -3.90 10.43 6.68
C ALA A 47 -5.04 11.04 7.52
N ARG A 48 -4.75 11.75 8.62
CA ARG A 48 -5.78 12.48 9.38
C ARG A 48 -6.33 13.70 8.64
N VAL A 49 -5.53 14.29 7.75
CA VAL A 49 -5.91 15.48 6.98
C VAL A 49 -6.72 15.10 5.75
N PHE A 50 -6.43 13.96 5.13
CA PHE A 50 -7.05 13.54 3.88
C PHE A 50 -8.02 12.37 4.09
N PRO A 51 -9.34 12.57 3.88
CA PRO A 51 -10.35 11.53 4.15
C PRO A 51 -10.32 10.37 3.16
N ASP A 52 -9.78 10.57 1.95
CA ASP A 52 -9.71 9.53 0.91
C ASP A 52 -8.59 9.76 -0.11
N ALA A 53 -8.34 8.75 -0.96
CA ALA A 53 -7.34 8.81 -2.02
C ALA A 53 -7.66 9.87 -3.10
N ARG A 54 -8.92 10.27 -3.29
CA ARG A 54 -9.28 11.31 -4.26
C ARG A 54 -8.73 12.66 -3.80
N SER A 55 -8.95 13.01 -2.53
CA SER A 55 -8.49 14.27 -1.93
C SER A 55 -6.96 14.42 -1.99
N VAL A 56 -6.21 13.34 -1.69
CA VAL A 56 -4.73 13.31 -1.81
C VAL A 56 -4.30 13.57 -3.25
N ASN A 57 -4.88 12.84 -4.21
CA ASN A 57 -4.51 12.95 -5.61
C ASN A 57 -4.82 14.33 -6.19
N GLU A 58 -5.92 14.96 -5.79
CA GLU A 58 -6.26 16.32 -6.21
C GLU A 58 -5.27 17.36 -5.67
N ALA A 59 -4.87 17.24 -4.41
CA ALA A 59 -3.85 18.10 -3.80
C ALA A 59 -2.51 17.99 -4.53
N LEU A 60 -2.01 16.76 -4.75
CA LEU A 60 -0.75 16.51 -5.44
C LEU A 60 -0.77 17.00 -6.90
N ARG A 61 -1.88 16.80 -7.62
CA ARG A 61 -2.06 17.32 -8.99
C ARG A 61 -2.05 18.84 -9.02
N THR A 62 -2.65 19.49 -8.03
CA THR A 62 -2.64 20.95 -7.89
C THR A 62 -1.24 21.46 -7.66
N LEU A 63 -0.50 20.87 -6.74
CA LEU A 63 0.91 21.18 -6.49
C LEU A 63 1.75 20.99 -7.76
N ALA A 64 1.57 19.88 -8.47
CA ALA A 64 2.27 19.62 -9.72
C ALA A 64 1.95 20.62 -10.85
N ARG A 65 0.77 21.27 -10.84
CA ARG A 65 0.47 22.35 -11.78
C ARG A 65 1.23 23.61 -11.43
N VAL A 66 1.22 24.03 -10.16
CA VAL A 66 1.95 25.20 -9.67
C VAL A 66 3.44 25.09 -9.98
N LEU A 67 4.05 23.95 -9.61
CA LEU A 67 5.47 23.69 -9.87
C LEU A 67 5.82 23.70 -11.37
N ARG A 68 4.92 23.22 -12.24
CA ARG A 68 5.13 23.27 -13.69
C ARG A 68 5.08 24.70 -14.23
N THR A 69 4.14 25.51 -13.74
CA THR A 69 4.04 26.92 -14.14
C THR A 69 5.31 27.68 -13.78
N GLU A 70 5.83 27.53 -12.56
CA GLU A 70 7.08 28.19 -12.13
C GLU A 70 8.28 27.81 -13.02
N ASN A 71 8.40 26.52 -13.36
CA ASN A 71 9.47 26.03 -14.24
C ASN A 71 9.36 26.55 -15.67
N GLN A 72 8.15 26.88 -16.16
CA GLN A 72 7.94 27.44 -17.49
C GLN A 72 8.22 28.95 -17.50
N SER A 73 7.83 29.67 -16.45
CA SER A 73 8.16 31.09 -16.27
C SER A 73 9.68 31.32 -16.21
N ALA A 74 10.41 30.43 -15.52
CA ALA A 74 11.87 30.47 -15.46
C ALA A 74 12.57 30.18 -16.80
N ARG A 75 11.89 29.51 -17.74
CA ARG A 75 12.42 29.15 -19.06
C ARG A 75 12.09 30.15 -20.18
N GLN A 76 11.06 30.98 -19.99
CA GLN A 76 10.64 31.99 -20.97
C GLN A 76 11.32 33.36 -20.75
N GLY A 77 12.13 33.50 -19.71
CA GLY A 77 12.93 34.71 -19.41
C GLY A 77 14.38 34.66 -19.89
N LEU A 78 14.72 33.79 -20.85
CA LEU A 78 16.05 33.65 -21.47
C LEU A 78 16.00 34.00 -22.97
#